data_AF-A0A2A4NEI6-F1
#
_entry.id   AF-A0A2A4NEI6-F1
#
_cell.length_a   1.000
_cell.length_b   1.000
_cell.length_c   1.000
_cell.angle_alpha   90.00
_cell.angle_beta   90.00
_cell.angle_gamma   90.00
#
_symmetry.space_group_name_H-M   'P 1'
#
loop_
_entity.id
_entity.type
_entity.pdbx_description
1 polymer ?
#
loop_
_entity_poly.entity_id
_entity_poly.type
_entity_poly.pdbx_seq_one_letter_code
_entity_poly.pdbx_strand_id
1 'polypeptide(L)' 'MARVATGLGLRELAVLAGISANTISRLERGEELKPSTIAAIRAALEKAGVEFIDENGGGAGVRLSK' A
#
# COMPACT_ATOMS: atom_id res chain seq x y z
N MET A 1 -0.77 -2.80 -8.53
CA MET A 1 0.11 -2.69 -7.35
C MET A 1 0.44 -1.22 -7.08
N ALA A 2 0.01 -0.66 -5.95
CA ALA A 2 0.17 0.76 -5.64
C ALA A 2 1.63 1.21 -5.44
N ARG A 3 2.55 0.36 -4.95
CA ARG A 3 3.97 0.75 -4.80
C ARG A 3 4.68 1.03 -6.13
N VAL A 4 4.28 0.34 -7.20
CA VAL A 4 4.90 0.51 -8.53
C VAL A 4 4.56 1.89 -9.08
N ALA A 5 3.37 2.38 -8.76
CA ALA A 5 2.88 3.70 -9.16
C ALA A 5 3.68 4.84 -8.51
N THR A 6 4.28 4.61 -7.33
CA THR A 6 5.10 5.60 -6.61
C THR A 6 6.61 5.41 -6.82
N GLY A 7 7.03 4.39 -7.57
CA GLY A 7 8.46 4.03 -7.70
C GLY A 7 9.09 3.46 -6.43
N LEU A 8 8.30 3.15 -5.40
CA LEU A 8 8.83 2.62 -4.13
C LEU A 8 9.26 1.15 -4.26
N GLY A 9 10.49 0.88 -3.84
CA GLY A 9 10.97 -0.46 -3.60
C GLY A 9 10.28 -1.13 -2.41
N LEU A 10 10.34 -2.46 -2.34
CA LEU A 10 9.69 -3.24 -1.30
C LEU A 10 10.24 -2.92 0.11
N ARG A 11 11.56 -2.71 0.21
CA ARG A 11 12.23 -2.32 1.46
C ARG A 11 11.89 -0.89 1.87
N GLU A 12 11.78 0.03 0.92
CA GLU A 12 11.46 1.43 1.18
C GLU A 12 10.03 1.57 1.71
N LEU A 13 9.07 0.89 1.06
CA LEU A 13 7.70 0.85 1.55
C LEU A 13 7.61 0.22 2.95
N ALA A 14 8.38 -0.83 3.22
CA ALA A 14 8.43 -1.46 4.54
C ALA A 14 8.92 -0.49 5.62
N VAL A 15 9.97 0.28 5.34
CA VAL A 15 10.50 1.32 6.23
C VAL A 15 9.46 2.42 6.46
N LEU A 16 8.82 2.92 5.40
CA LEU A 16 7.80 3.97 5.51
C LEU A 16 6.57 3.52 6.30
N ALA A 17 6.18 2.25 6.16
CA ALA A 17 5.06 1.65 6.87
C ALA A 17 5.43 1.15 8.29
N GLY A 18 6.72 1.17 8.67
CA GLY A 18 7.18 0.70 9.97
C GLY A 18 6.99 -0.80 10.18
N ILE A 19 7.01 -1.62 9.12
CA ILE A 19 6.79 -3.06 9.18
C ILE A 19 7.88 -3.83 8.44
N SER A 20 7.90 -5.16 8.59
CA SER A 20 8.89 -6.00 7.91
C SER A 20 8.64 -6.06 6.40
N ALA A 21 9.73 -6.12 5.62
CA ALA A 21 9.67 -6.35 4.17
C ALA A 21 8.90 -7.65 3.83
N ASN A 22 9.05 -8.69 4.65
CA ASN A 22 8.30 -9.93 4.47
C ASN A 22 6.77 -9.69 4.57
N THR A 23 6.33 -8.81 5.47
CA THR A 23 4.91 -8.44 5.59
C THR A 23 4.38 -7.77 4.32
N ILE A 24 5.17 -6.91 3.68
CA ILE A 24 4.83 -6.34 2.36
C ILE A 24 4.74 -7.46 1.31
N SER A 25 5.73 -8.35 1.25
CA SER A 25 5.70 -9.49 0.32
C SER A 25 4.50 -10.42 0.52
N ARG A 26 4.01 -10.57 1.76
CA ARG A 26 2.80 -11.35 2.08
C ARG A 26 1.54 -10.65 1.57
N LEU A 27 1.43 -9.33 1.77
CA LEU A 27 0.35 -8.53 1.18
C LEU A 27 0.30 -8.71 -0.35
N GLU A 28 1.46 -8.66 -0.99
CA GLU A 28 1.57 -8.77 -2.46
C GLU A 28 1.25 -10.15 -3.01
N ARG A 29 1.37 -11.18 -2.18
CA ARG A 29 0.92 -12.55 -2.46
C ARG A 29 -0.58 -12.74 -2.23
N GLY A 30 -1.29 -11.73 -1.75
CA GLY A 30 -2.71 -11.80 -1.43
C GLY A 30 -3.02 -12.49 -0.10
N GLU A 31 -2.04 -12.62 0.79
CA GLU A 31 -2.28 -13.16 2.13
C GLU A 31 -3.04 -12.16 3.00
N GLU A 32 -3.91 -12.69 3.85
CA GLU A 32 -4.61 -11.88 4.85
C GLU A 32 -3.63 -11.34 5.90
N LEU A 33 -3.70 -10.03 6.13
CA LEU A 33 -2.92 -9.33 7.13
C LEU A 33 -3.86 -8.72 8.17
N LYS A 34 -3.30 -8.42 9.35
CA LYS A 34 -4.04 -7.72 10.40
C LYS A 34 -4.54 -6.36 9.87
N PRO A 35 -5.76 -5.91 10.26
CA PRO A 35 -6.28 -4.61 9.85
C PRO A 35 -5.34 -3.44 10.16
N SER A 36 -4.65 -3.49 11.31
CA SER A 36 -3.65 -2.48 11.70
C SER A 36 -2.45 -2.42 10.76
N THR A 37 -2.02 -3.58 10.23
CA THR A 37 -0.94 -3.66 9.25
C THR A 37 -1.38 -3.06 7.92
N ILE A 38 -2.60 -3.35 7.47
CA ILE A 38 -3.16 -2.80 6.23
C ILE A 38 -3.27 -1.28 6.35
N ALA A 39 -3.75 -0.76 7.48
CA ALA A 39 -3.82 0.67 7.75
C ALA A 39 -2.45 1.36 7.71
N ALA A 40 -1.41 0.74 8.29
CA ALA A 40 -0.04 1.26 8.24
C ALA A 40 0.51 1.34 6.81
N ILE A 41 0.26 0.31 5.99
CA ILE A 41 0.68 0.28 4.58
C ILE A 41 -0.07 1.32 3.76
N ARG A 42 -1.40 1.46 3.96
CA ARG A 42 -2.23 2.49 3.31
C ARG A 42 -1.69 3.89 3.62
N ALA A 43 -1.47 4.19 4.90
CA ALA A 43 -0.95 5.49 5.32
C ALA A 43 0.45 5.80 4.75
N ALA A 44 1.32 4.79 4.61
CA ALA A 44 2.64 4.96 4.00
C ALA A 44 2.55 5.29 2.51
N LEU A 45 1.64 4.62 1.79
CA LEU A 45 1.38 4.88 0.38
C LEU A 45 0.72 6.25 0.17
N GLU A 46 -0.21 6.65 1.04
CA GLU A 46 -0.81 7.99 1.02
C GLU A 46 0.21 9.10 1.21
N LYS A 47 1.13 8.94 2.17
CA LYS A 47 2.25 9.86 2.34
C LYS A 47 3.19 9.91 1.12
N ALA A 48 3.24 8.84 0.35
CA ALA A 48 4.00 8.78 -0.90
C ALA A 48 3.22 9.31 -2.12
N GLY A 49 2.05 9.91 -1.92
CA GLY A 49 1.24 10.54 -2.98
C GLY A 49 0.20 9.63 -3.62
N VAL A 50 -0.05 8.44 -3.04
CA VAL A 50 -1.14 7.56 -3.49
C VAL A 50 -2.46 7.99 -2.87
N GLU A 51 -3.47 8.27 -3.68
CA GLU A 51 -4.82 8.47 -3.16
C GLU A 51 -5.64 7.19 -3.36
N PHE A 52 -6.04 6.58 -2.25
CA PHE A 52 -6.95 5.44 -2.27
C PHE A 52 -8.38 5.97 -2.32
N ILE A 53 -9.08 5.68 -3.40
CA ILE A 53 -10.47 6.05 -3.58
C ILE A 53 -11.31 4.86 -3.15
N ASP A 54 -12.20 5.06 -2.18
CA ASP A 54 -13.13 4.02 -1.76
C ASP A 54 -14.05 3.62 -2.93
N GLU A 55 -14.40 2.34 -2.95
CA GLU A 55 -15.06 1.71 -4.08
C GLU A 55 -16.54 2.15 -4.19
N ASN A 56 -16.82 3.20 -4.95
CA ASN A 56 -18.17 3.57 -5.38
C ASN A 56 -18.68 2.65 -6.52
N GLY A 57 -18.66 1.33 -6.30
CA GLY A 57 -19.40 0.34 -7.11
C GLY A 57 -18.73 -0.19 -8.39
N GLY A 58 -17.40 -0.11 -8.53
CA GLY A 58 -16.69 -0.51 -9.76
C GLY A 58 -15.34 -1.23 -9.59
N GLY A 59 -14.98 -1.68 -8.39
CA GLY A 59 -13.68 -2.29 -8.07
C GLY A 59 -12.64 -1.31 -7.52
N ALA A 60 -11.82 -1.78 -6.56
CA ALA A 60 -10.77 -1.02 -5.88
C ALA A 60 -9.77 -0.39 -6.88
N GLY A 61 -9.77 0.95 -6.95
CA GLY A 61 -8.91 1.74 -7.83
C GLY A 61 -7.86 2.55 -7.07
N VAL A 62 -6.79 2.95 -7.76
CA VAL A 62 -5.70 3.77 -7.22
C VAL A 62 -5.52 5.00 -8.10
N ARG A 63 -5.55 6.21 -7.53
CA ARG A 63 -5.30 7.45 -8.28
C ARG A 63 -3.96 8.06 -7.85
N LEU A 64 -3.15 8.44 -8.83
CA LEU A 64 -1.94 9.22 -8.61
C LEU A 64 -2.29 10.70 -8.74
N SER A 65 -2.01 11.46 -7.70
CA SER A 65 -2.11 12.91 -7.70
C SER A 65 -0.76 13.48 -8.15
N LYS A 66 -0.79 14.33 -9.17
CA LYS A 66 0.39 14.91 -9.83
C LYS A 66 1.11 15.93 -8.95
#